data_AF-D9SVR8-F1
#
_entry.id   AF-D9SVR8-F1
#
_cell.length_a   1.000
_cell.length_b   1.000
_cell.length_c   1.000
_cell.angle_alpha   90.00
_cell.angle_beta   90.00
_cell.angle_gamma   90.00
#
_symmetry.space_group_name_H-M   'P 1'
#
loop_
_entity.id
_entity.type
_entity.pdbx_description
1 polymer ?
#
loop_
_entity_poly.entity_id
_entity_poly.type
_entity_poly.pdbx_seq_one_letter_code
_entity_poly.pdbx_strand_id
1 'polypeptide(L)'
;MKKKMIISIIIIAVLGVGGFAGYKYLGNNKQTTTVQAQTYISAAVTKRNLEKTLTGSGSVETTSTKTISANISSTSSTSTAPSSTSITSTAPATIASTTTTTSNTSSNTTSNSKGSSSSTTVTPSVTVTSINVTLNQKVSYGDTLITLSDGTAITAPYSGVISNIAVAVGDSIKANQNLITTSLTVASINVAENQTVNAGDSLVTLSDGSTVTATYGGIISNISVAVGDTLKSSQNLITTSFTVSSVNVIANQFVPAGYTLFTLSNGTTITAPFDGIVSAVSVAAGDTIKSGQELGTIFDSKHLIIKMDVDETDLSTISVGQAVDITLTAYSGKTFQGTIAAIGAQGSYSNGSSTFPVTVSLNDTTDVKVGMSAEASIKIASVTDALSIPVEAVKQSNGKKVVMVASSDGTTKTVEVETGLTTDTYVEIKSGLAEGDSVQIAQRSSSSNNNSSGFGAMGGTMPGGMPTGNRQNSQSSTQKSSSGQTKRPS
;
A
#
# COMPACT_ATOMS: atom_id res chain seq x y z
N MET A 1 86.78 50.11 -45.58
CA MET A 1 85.45 49.48 -45.42
C MET A 1 85.64 48.00 -45.03
N LYS A 2 84.67 47.36 -44.36
CA LYS A 2 84.97 46.27 -43.39
C LYS A 2 84.75 44.84 -43.92
N LYS A 3 85.80 44.00 -43.74
CA LYS A 3 85.88 42.54 -43.49
C LYS A 3 84.83 41.62 -44.17
N LYS A 4 85.18 40.74 -45.13
CA LYS A 4 86.13 39.58 -45.15
C LYS A 4 85.47 38.24 -44.79
N MET A 5 85.56 37.30 -45.76
CA MET A 5 85.68 35.83 -45.65
C MET A 5 84.50 35.03 -45.05
N ILE A 6 84.01 33.89 -45.58
CA ILE A 6 84.48 32.76 -46.42
C ILE A 6 84.50 31.43 -45.61
N ILE A 7 83.71 30.46 -46.10
CA ILE A 7 83.88 28.98 -46.06
C ILE A 7 83.46 28.11 -44.83
N SER A 8 82.88 26.95 -45.19
CA SER A 8 82.70 25.66 -44.49
C SER A 8 81.72 25.54 -43.31
N ILE A 9 80.75 24.61 -43.29
CA ILE A 9 80.73 23.13 -43.50
C ILE A 9 80.96 22.36 -42.17
N ILE A 10 79.86 21.78 -41.68
CA ILE A 10 79.70 20.54 -40.88
C ILE A 10 80.43 20.46 -39.51
N ILE A 11 79.80 19.74 -38.58
CA ILE A 11 80.37 18.84 -37.54
C ILE A 11 79.83 19.12 -36.13
N ILE A 12 78.90 18.24 -35.72
CA ILE A 12 78.80 17.55 -34.40
C ILE A 12 78.61 18.48 -33.18
N ALA A 13 77.47 18.46 -32.46
CA ALA A 13 77.07 17.49 -31.43
C ALA A 13 78.06 17.48 -30.22
N VAL A 14 77.73 17.13 -28.96
CA VAL A 14 76.50 16.73 -28.27
C VAL A 14 76.82 16.68 -26.75
N LEU A 15 75.83 16.58 -25.85
CA LEU A 15 75.94 16.31 -24.38
C LEU A 15 76.41 17.43 -23.41
N GLY A 16 75.96 17.29 -22.14
CA GLY A 16 76.52 17.91 -20.93
C GLY A 16 75.68 19.05 -20.32
N VAL A 17 74.42 18.85 -19.90
CA VAL A 17 73.98 18.26 -18.61
C VAL A 17 74.39 19.08 -17.36
N GLY A 18 73.38 19.52 -16.59
CA GLY A 18 73.52 20.15 -15.27
C GLY A 18 73.77 21.67 -15.33
N GLY A 19 72.96 22.57 -14.78
CA GLY A 19 71.86 22.40 -13.83
C GLY A 19 72.16 23.19 -12.56
N PHE A 20 71.65 24.41 -12.45
CA PHE A 20 71.67 25.17 -11.19
C PHE A 20 70.45 26.08 -11.05
N ALA A 21 69.95 26.18 -9.82
CA ALA A 21 68.86 27.07 -9.42
C ALA A 21 69.25 28.56 -9.64
N GLY A 22 68.34 29.52 -9.78
CA GLY A 22 66.90 29.50 -9.56
C GLY A 22 66.49 30.72 -8.71
N TYR A 23 66.10 31.80 -9.39
CA TYR A 23 65.41 32.96 -8.81
C TYR A 23 64.39 33.42 -9.88
N LYS A 24 63.12 33.08 -9.70
CA LYS A 24 62.06 33.87 -9.03
C LYS A 24 61.38 34.90 -9.95
N TYR A 25 60.10 34.66 -10.21
CA TYR A 25 59.02 35.66 -10.35
C TYR A 25 59.14 36.72 -11.47
N LEU A 26 58.46 36.50 -12.59
CA LEU A 26 57.09 37.00 -12.80
C LEU A 26 56.43 36.27 -14.00
N GLY A 27 55.10 36.25 -14.05
CA GLY A 27 54.36 35.22 -14.79
C GLY A 27 53.97 35.57 -16.23
N ASN A 28 53.65 34.53 -17.00
CA ASN A 28 52.41 34.53 -17.78
C ASN A 28 51.89 33.10 -17.98
N ASN A 29 50.58 32.91 -17.84
CA ASN A 29 49.96 31.59 -17.80
C ASN A 29 50.02 30.89 -19.16
N LYS A 30 50.68 29.73 -19.21
CA LYS A 30 50.33 28.65 -20.15
C LYS A 30 50.03 27.42 -19.33
N GLN A 31 48.75 27.04 -19.25
CA GLN A 31 48.38 25.72 -18.77
C GLN A 31 48.92 24.70 -19.76
N THR A 32 49.92 23.93 -19.33
CA THR A 32 50.31 22.71 -20.06
C THR A 32 49.25 21.68 -19.76
N THR A 33 48.19 21.65 -20.58
CA THR A 33 47.16 20.62 -20.52
C THR A 33 47.80 19.27 -20.89
N THR A 34 48.22 18.52 -19.88
CA THR A 34 48.63 17.12 -20.04
C THR A 34 47.40 16.32 -20.40
N VAL A 35 47.18 16.14 -21.71
CA VAL A 35 46.15 15.23 -22.23
C VAL A 35 46.51 13.83 -21.76
N GLN A 36 45.79 13.31 -20.76
CA GLN A 36 45.92 11.91 -20.38
C GLN A 36 45.50 11.06 -21.58
N ALA A 37 46.39 10.19 -22.04
CA ALA A 37 46.06 9.24 -23.09
C ALA A 37 44.99 8.28 -22.56
N GLN A 38 43.76 8.42 -23.07
CA GLN A 38 42.73 7.40 -22.86
C GLN A 38 43.22 6.10 -23.51
N THR A 39 43.38 5.06 -22.71
CA THR A 39 43.66 3.72 -23.23
C THR A 39 42.35 3.18 -23.83
N TYR A 40 42.41 2.77 -25.08
CA TYR A 40 41.28 2.17 -25.78
C TYR A 40 41.51 0.68 -25.94
N ILE A 41 40.51 -0.14 -25.59
CA ILE A 41 40.48 -1.57 -25.90
C ILE A 41 39.58 -1.79 -27.12
N SER A 42 40.00 -2.68 -28.02
CA SER A 42 39.22 -3.05 -29.20
C SER A 42 38.28 -4.22 -28.90
N ALA A 43 37.03 -4.11 -29.34
CA ALA A 43 36.07 -5.20 -29.40
C ALA A 43 35.65 -5.42 -30.87
N ALA A 44 35.46 -6.66 -31.28
CA ALA A 44 34.99 -6.98 -32.63
C ALA A 44 33.45 -6.93 -32.69
N VAL A 45 32.91 -6.38 -33.78
CA VAL A 45 31.49 -6.49 -34.13
C VAL A 45 31.18 -7.93 -34.50
N THR A 46 30.29 -8.59 -33.77
CA THR A 46 29.94 -10.01 -33.97
C THR A 46 28.44 -10.25 -33.93
N LYS A 47 27.94 -11.21 -34.72
CA LYS A 47 26.55 -11.68 -34.61
C LYS A 47 26.36 -12.49 -33.33
N ARG A 48 25.29 -12.20 -32.59
CA ARG A 48 24.91 -12.91 -31.35
C ARG A 48 23.38 -12.91 -31.20
N ASN A 49 22.84 -13.89 -30.48
CA ASN A 49 21.48 -13.78 -29.99
C ASN A 49 21.46 -12.84 -28.78
N LEU A 50 20.59 -11.83 -28.81
CA LEU A 50 20.38 -10.88 -27.73
C LEU A 50 19.01 -11.14 -27.10
N GLU A 51 18.95 -11.30 -25.79
CA GLU A 51 17.71 -11.33 -25.01
C GLU A 51 17.78 -10.22 -23.95
N LYS A 52 16.71 -9.42 -23.82
CA LYS A 52 16.50 -8.53 -22.67
C LYS A 52 15.51 -9.20 -21.73
N THR A 53 15.94 -9.40 -20.49
CA THR A 53 15.11 -9.89 -19.39
C THR A 53 14.86 -8.77 -18.40
N LEU A 54 13.63 -8.71 -17.89
CA LEU A 54 13.26 -7.93 -16.71
C LEU A 54 13.26 -8.88 -15.51
N THR A 55 14.07 -8.60 -14.49
CA THR A 55 14.12 -9.40 -13.26
C THR A 55 13.56 -8.63 -12.08
N GLY A 56 13.10 -9.36 -11.07
CA GLY A 56 12.70 -8.80 -9.78
C GLY A 56 12.55 -9.90 -8.73
N SER A 57 12.78 -9.53 -7.48
CA SER A 57 12.76 -10.44 -6.34
C SER A 57 11.52 -10.24 -5.49
N GLY A 58 11.15 -11.28 -4.75
CA GLY A 58 10.02 -11.28 -3.84
C GLY A 58 10.02 -12.53 -2.96
N SER A 59 8.89 -12.75 -2.28
CA SER A 59 8.62 -14.01 -1.58
C SER A 59 7.44 -14.72 -2.21
N VAL A 60 7.43 -16.05 -2.13
CA VAL A 60 6.25 -16.86 -2.47
C VAL A 60 5.15 -16.60 -1.45
N GLU A 61 4.01 -16.12 -1.92
CA GLU A 61 2.78 -15.93 -1.17
C GLU A 61 1.70 -16.92 -1.64
N THR A 62 0.60 -17.01 -0.91
CA THR A 62 -0.62 -17.71 -1.34
C THR A 62 -1.64 -16.69 -1.86
N THR A 63 -2.55 -17.11 -2.76
CA THR A 63 -3.70 -16.28 -3.15
C THR A 63 -4.73 -16.12 -2.03
N SER A 64 -4.80 -17.08 -1.09
CA SER A 64 -5.89 -17.18 -0.12
C SER A 64 -5.40 -17.62 1.26
N THR A 65 -5.41 -16.68 2.21
CA THR A 65 -5.26 -16.97 3.65
C THR A 65 -6.55 -16.56 4.36
N LYS A 66 -7.04 -17.39 5.28
CA LYS A 66 -8.20 -17.09 6.11
C LYS A 66 -7.95 -17.43 7.57
N THR A 67 -8.00 -16.41 8.41
CA THR A 67 -8.12 -16.58 9.86
C THR A 67 -9.50 -17.13 10.20
N ILE A 68 -9.52 -18.21 10.97
CA ILE A 68 -10.71 -18.88 11.48
C ILE A 68 -10.98 -18.29 12.86
N SER A 69 -11.92 -17.35 12.93
CA SER A 69 -12.36 -16.76 14.20
C SER A 69 -13.69 -17.34 14.66
N ALA A 70 -13.89 -17.35 15.97
CA ALA A 70 -15.14 -17.71 16.62
C ALA A 70 -16.22 -16.66 16.34
N ASN A 71 -16.91 -16.73 15.20
CA ASN A 71 -18.01 -15.80 14.89
C ASN A 71 -19.34 -16.24 15.54
N ILE A 72 -19.27 -16.47 16.84
CA ILE A 72 -20.34 -16.77 17.81
C ILE A 72 -20.89 -15.46 18.39
N SER A 73 -20.97 -14.42 17.56
CA SER A 73 -21.62 -13.18 17.97
C SER A 73 -23.11 -13.47 18.14
N SER A 74 -23.57 -13.48 19.38
CA SER A 74 -24.97 -13.16 19.68
C SER A 74 -25.20 -11.71 19.29
N THR A 75 -25.38 -11.49 17.98
CA THR A 75 -26.08 -10.31 17.50
C THR A 75 -27.48 -10.47 18.06
N SER A 76 -27.71 -9.81 19.19
CA SER A 76 -29.02 -9.63 19.78
C SER A 76 -29.93 -9.02 18.73
N SER A 77 -30.75 -9.86 18.10
CA SER A 77 -31.70 -9.45 17.09
C SER A 77 -32.85 -8.73 17.78
N THR A 78 -32.63 -7.47 18.16
CA THR A 78 -33.68 -6.55 18.58
C THR A 78 -33.79 -5.41 17.60
N SER A 79 -34.79 -5.55 16.73
CA SER A 79 -35.38 -4.48 15.92
C SER A 79 -34.46 -3.84 14.86
N THR A 80 -35.07 -3.43 13.76
CA THR A 80 -34.44 -2.66 12.67
C THR A 80 -34.11 -1.20 13.04
N ALA A 81 -34.19 -0.85 14.33
CA ALA A 81 -34.09 0.52 14.84
C ALA A 81 -32.65 1.04 14.97
N PRO A 82 -32.28 2.16 14.33
CA PRO A 82 -31.06 2.91 14.63
C PRO A 82 -31.08 3.50 16.04
N SER A 83 -29.89 3.60 16.64
CA SER A 83 -29.50 4.26 17.92
C SER A 83 -30.34 5.42 18.43
N SER A 84 -30.81 6.23 17.49
CA SER A 84 -31.46 7.51 17.70
C SER A 84 -31.87 7.95 16.30
N THR A 85 -33.12 7.69 15.92
CA THR A 85 -33.60 8.13 14.61
C THR A 85 -34.11 9.56 14.76
N SER A 86 -33.38 10.51 14.17
CA SER A 86 -33.96 11.82 13.85
C SER A 86 -35.02 11.59 12.78
N ILE A 87 -36.29 11.67 13.16
CA ILE A 87 -37.39 11.58 12.22
C ILE A 87 -37.42 12.91 11.48
N THR A 88 -36.98 12.87 10.22
CA THR A 88 -36.90 14.04 9.35
C THR A 88 -38.08 14.10 8.39
N SER A 89 -38.39 15.29 7.88
CA SER A 89 -39.46 15.46 6.90
C SER A 89 -39.10 14.84 5.55
N THR A 90 -39.89 13.87 5.10
CA THR A 90 -39.85 13.29 3.76
C THR A 90 -40.75 14.08 2.81
N ALA A 91 -40.48 15.37 2.63
CA ALA A 91 -41.13 16.16 1.59
C ALA A 91 -40.62 15.68 0.22
N PRO A 92 -41.48 15.24 -0.72
CA PRO A 92 -41.02 14.81 -2.04
C PRO A 92 -40.51 15.99 -2.85
N ALA A 93 -39.37 15.79 -3.50
CA ALA A 93 -38.93 16.65 -4.60
C ALA A 93 -39.66 16.29 -5.90
N THR A 94 -39.50 17.16 -6.90
CA THR A 94 -39.80 16.97 -8.35
C THR A 94 -41.25 17.18 -8.84
N ILE A 95 -41.45 18.36 -9.43
CA ILE A 95 -41.96 18.62 -10.79
C ILE A 95 -43.05 17.65 -11.33
N ALA A 96 -44.25 18.20 -11.56
CA ALA A 96 -45.14 17.75 -12.62
C ALA A 96 -45.49 18.94 -13.54
N SER A 97 -44.90 18.95 -14.73
CA SER A 97 -45.22 19.92 -15.79
C SER A 97 -46.43 19.44 -16.59
N THR A 98 -47.55 20.15 -16.51
CA THR A 98 -48.68 20.00 -17.44
C THR A 98 -49.08 21.34 -18.04
N THR A 99 -48.72 21.51 -19.31
CA THR A 99 -49.20 22.58 -20.18
C THR A 99 -50.67 22.37 -20.57
N THR A 100 -51.49 23.42 -20.44
CA THR A 100 -52.65 23.61 -21.33
C THR A 100 -52.94 25.09 -21.55
N THR A 101 -52.94 25.49 -22.83
CA THR A 101 -53.58 26.68 -23.40
C THR A 101 -55.09 26.73 -23.07
N THR A 102 -55.85 27.83 -23.15
CA THR A 102 -55.78 29.13 -23.87
C THR A 102 -56.72 30.13 -23.11
N SER A 103 -57.04 31.38 -23.47
CA SER A 103 -56.78 32.33 -24.57
C SER A 103 -57.27 33.73 -24.17
N ASN A 104 -56.76 34.79 -24.84
CA ASN A 104 -57.51 36.04 -25.17
C ASN A 104 -57.95 36.99 -24.03
N THR A 105 -58.00 38.33 -24.16
CA THR A 105 -57.71 39.28 -25.27
C THR A 105 -57.52 40.69 -24.69
N SER A 106 -56.71 41.55 -25.35
CA SER A 106 -56.64 43.03 -25.17
C SER A 106 -56.13 43.57 -23.82
N SER A 107 -55.51 44.75 -23.72
CA SER A 107 -55.00 45.67 -24.77
C SER A 107 -54.07 46.72 -24.16
N ASN A 108 -53.05 47.12 -24.92
CA ASN A 108 -52.53 48.50 -25.03
C ASN A 108 -52.29 49.33 -23.74
N THR A 109 -51.03 49.54 -23.34
CA THR A 109 -50.37 50.87 -23.46
C THR A 109 -48.91 50.86 -23.01
N THR A 110 -48.14 51.78 -23.60
CA THR A 110 -46.72 52.09 -23.36
C THR A 110 -46.44 52.62 -21.95
N SER A 111 -45.36 52.15 -21.29
CA SER A 111 -44.43 53.02 -20.52
C SER A 111 -43.19 52.29 -20.00
N ASN A 112 -42.07 53.03 -19.95
CA ASN A 112 -40.79 52.61 -19.38
C ASN A 112 -40.89 52.29 -17.88
N SER A 113 -40.27 51.20 -17.45
CA SER A 113 -39.70 51.09 -16.09
C SER A 113 -38.58 50.04 -16.04
N LYS A 114 -37.39 50.43 -15.59
CA LYS A 114 -36.35 49.48 -15.15
C LYS A 114 -36.77 48.90 -13.80
N GLY A 115 -37.42 47.74 -13.81
CA GLY A 115 -37.73 46.96 -12.62
C GLY A 115 -36.97 45.65 -12.64
N SER A 116 -36.07 45.43 -11.68
CA SER A 116 -35.41 44.13 -11.49
C SER A 116 -36.44 43.09 -11.08
N SER A 117 -36.59 42.01 -11.85
CA SER A 117 -37.48 40.90 -11.49
C SER A 117 -36.89 40.10 -10.32
N SER A 118 -37.20 40.53 -9.10
CA SER A 118 -37.00 39.70 -7.92
C SER A 118 -37.99 38.54 -7.94
N SER A 119 -37.52 37.37 -8.38
CA SER A 119 -38.24 36.10 -8.24
C SER A 119 -38.42 35.78 -6.75
N THR A 120 -39.58 36.14 -6.18
CA THR A 120 -39.98 35.65 -4.87
C THR A 120 -40.37 34.19 -5.01
N THR A 121 -39.39 33.29 -4.86
CA THR A 121 -39.63 31.86 -4.77
C THR A 121 -40.42 31.58 -3.50
N VAL A 122 -41.73 31.47 -3.62
CA VAL A 122 -42.60 31.00 -2.53
C VAL A 122 -42.33 29.51 -2.34
N THR A 123 -41.37 29.17 -1.49
CA THR A 123 -41.27 27.79 -0.99
C THR A 123 -42.54 27.48 -0.21
N PRO A 124 -43.32 26.45 -0.56
CA PRO A 124 -44.49 26.06 0.22
C PRO A 124 -44.02 25.62 1.60
N SER A 125 -44.30 26.45 2.60
CA SER A 125 -43.97 26.19 3.99
C SER A 125 -45.01 25.25 4.59
N VAL A 126 -44.75 23.94 4.54
CA VAL A 126 -45.58 22.95 5.23
C VAL A 126 -45.39 23.11 6.74
N THR A 127 -46.50 23.22 7.48
CA THR A 127 -46.49 23.48 8.92
C THR A 127 -47.00 22.30 9.75
N VAL A 128 -46.51 22.20 10.98
CA VAL A 128 -47.02 21.25 11.98
C VAL A 128 -48.47 21.62 12.34
N THR A 129 -49.42 20.74 12.02
CA THR A 129 -50.84 20.91 12.34
C THR A 129 -51.20 20.26 13.68
N SER A 130 -50.67 19.07 13.95
CA SER A 130 -50.77 18.44 15.27
C SER A 130 -49.51 17.64 15.63
N ILE A 131 -49.21 17.57 16.91
CA ILE A 131 -48.24 16.64 17.49
C ILE A 131 -49.06 15.70 18.36
N ASN A 132 -49.12 14.42 17.98
CA ASN A 132 -50.01 13.44 18.60
C ASN A 132 -49.35 12.68 19.75
N VAL A 133 -48.14 13.10 20.14
CA VAL A 133 -47.25 12.40 21.06
C VAL A 133 -46.62 13.30 22.10
N THR A 134 -46.21 12.73 23.23
CA THR A 134 -45.58 13.45 24.35
C THR A 134 -44.21 12.88 24.68
N LEU A 135 -43.36 13.68 25.35
CA LEU A 135 -42.10 13.19 25.91
C LEU A 135 -42.32 11.99 26.84
N ASN A 136 -41.41 11.02 26.79
CA ASN A 136 -41.46 9.74 27.51
C ASN A 136 -42.64 8.82 27.13
N GLN A 137 -43.43 9.15 26.10
CA GLN A 137 -44.45 8.24 25.58
C GLN A 137 -43.79 7.10 24.80
N LYS A 138 -44.28 5.87 25.00
CA LYS A 138 -43.97 4.72 24.14
C LYS A 138 -44.78 4.82 22.84
N VAL A 139 -44.11 4.64 21.71
CA VAL A 139 -44.69 4.58 20.37
C VAL A 139 -44.25 3.29 19.66
N SER A 140 -45.10 2.79 18.78
CA SER A 140 -44.89 1.59 17.98
C SER A 140 -44.60 1.95 16.51
N TYR A 141 -43.95 1.06 15.78
CA TYR A 141 -43.81 1.19 14.32
C TYR A 141 -45.15 1.52 13.65
N GLY A 142 -45.16 2.61 12.85
CA GLY A 142 -46.34 3.08 12.13
C GLY A 142 -47.24 4.06 12.88
N ASP A 143 -47.05 4.30 14.18
CA ASP A 143 -47.85 5.28 14.94
C ASP A 143 -47.68 6.69 14.36
N THR A 144 -48.78 7.42 14.13
CA THR A 144 -48.73 8.79 13.59
C THR A 144 -48.27 9.79 14.65
N LEU A 145 -47.06 10.32 14.51
CA LEU A 145 -46.42 11.21 15.47
C LEU A 145 -46.78 12.68 15.25
N ILE A 146 -46.74 13.13 13.99
CA ILE A 146 -47.02 14.51 13.59
C ILE A 146 -47.93 14.51 12.36
N THR A 147 -48.91 15.40 12.34
CA THR A 147 -49.74 15.68 11.16
C THR A 147 -49.34 17.02 10.55
N LEU A 148 -49.09 17.05 9.24
CA LEU A 148 -48.72 18.24 8.49
C LEU A 148 -49.92 18.93 7.82
N SER A 149 -49.77 20.20 7.49
CA SER A 149 -50.82 21.03 6.88
C SER A 149 -51.22 20.62 5.46
N ASP A 150 -50.42 19.78 4.79
CA ASP A 150 -50.72 19.16 3.50
C ASP A 150 -51.43 17.79 3.63
N GLY A 151 -51.72 17.35 4.87
CA GLY A 151 -52.31 16.06 5.18
C GLY A 151 -51.30 14.92 5.36
N THR A 152 -50.00 15.18 5.20
CA THR A 152 -48.96 14.15 5.40
C THR A 152 -48.86 13.76 6.87
N ALA A 153 -48.97 12.47 7.14
CA ALA A 153 -48.72 11.88 8.45
C ALA A 153 -47.24 11.45 8.55
N ILE A 154 -46.49 12.06 9.48
CA ILE A 154 -45.15 11.59 9.85
C ILE A 154 -45.35 10.49 10.90
N THR A 155 -45.11 9.24 10.49
CA THR A 155 -45.23 8.06 11.34
C THR A 155 -43.92 7.66 11.99
N ALA A 156 -43.98 6.89 13.08
CA ALA A 156 -42.82 6.32 13.74
C ALA A 156 -42.16 5.26 12.81
N PRO A 157 -40.91 5.47 12.35
CA PRO A 157 -40.23 4.51 11.50
C PRO A 157 -39.77 3.27 12.29
N TYR A 158 -39.79 3.33 13.63
CA TYR A 158 -39.43 2.26 14.57
C TYR A 158 -40.18 2.43 15.89
N SER A 159 -40.44 1.32 16.59
CA SER A 159 -40.92 1.35 17.98
C SER A 159 -39.86 1.92 18.93
N GLY A 160 -40.27 2.63 19.97
CA GLY A 160 -39.36 3.21 20.97
C GLY A 160 -40.04 4.18 21.91
N VAL A 161 -39.25 4.96 22.65
CA VAL A 161 -39.74 6.02 23.55
C VAL A 161 -39.37 7.39 22.99
N ILE A 162 -40.32 8.34 23.02
CA ILE A 162 -40.10 9.73 22.58
C ILE A 162 -39.13 10.42 23.54
N SER A 163 -37.90 10.65 23.08
CA SER A 163 -36.81 11.24 23.86
C SER A 163 -36.67 12.75 23.64
N ASN A 164 -37.08 13.25 22.46
CA ASN A 164 -37.09 14.67 22.14
C ASN A 164 -38.18 14.99 21.11
N ILE A 165 -38.83 16.15 21.25
CA ILE A 165 -39.73 16.76 20.26
C ILE A 165 -39.15 18.14 19.96
N ALA A 166 -38.62 18.32 18.75
CA ALA A 166 -37.83 19.49 18.34
C ALA A 166 -38.64 20.55 17.56
N VAL A 167 -39.97 20.42 17.53
CA VAL A 167 -40.91 21.29 16.82
C VAL A 167 -42.17 21.54 17.67
N ALA A 168 -42.82 22.69 17.43
CA ALA A 168 -44.11 23.06 18.01
C ALA A 168 -45.21 23.11 16.93
N VAL A 169 -46.48 23.09 17.35
CA VAL A 169 -47.62 23.31 16.45
C VAL A 169 -47.54 24.71 15.85
N GLY A 170 -47.66 24.81 14.52
CA GLY A 170 -47.48 26.05 13.75
C GLY A 170 -46.07 26.23 13.16
N ASP A 171 -45.07 25.47 13.58
CA ASP A 171 -43.71 25.59 13.02
C ASP A 171 -43.66 25.19 11.54
N SER A 172 -42.95 26.00 10.74
CA SER A 172 -42.64 25.69 9.34
C SER A 172 -41.43 24.74 9.25
N ILE A 173 -41.61 23.60 8.61
CA ILE A 173 -40.60 22.54 8.55
C ILE A 173 -39.77 22.65 7.27
N LYS A 174 -38.45 22.47 7.41
CA LYS A 174 -37.52 22.34 6.28
C LYS A 174 -37.30 20.87 5.94
N ALA A 175 -37.02 20.57 4.66
CA ALA A 175 -36.57 19.25 4.25
C ALA A 175 -35.36 18.80 5.09
N ASN A 176 -35.34 17.53 5.51
CA ASN A 176 -34.29 16.94 6.35
C ASN A 176 -34.13 17.55 7.77
N GLN A 177 -35.03 18.43 8.23
CA GLN A 177 -35.03 18.91 9.62
C GLN A 177 -35.44 17.77 10.57
N ASN A 178 -34.74 17.58 11.70
CA ASN A 178 -35.17 16.66 12.77
C ASN A 178 -36.43 17.20 13.47
N LEU A 179 -37.50 16.42 13.52
CA LEU A 179 -38.74 16.78 14.23
C LEU A 179 -38.86 16.05 15.57
N ILE A 180 -38.59 14.74 15.60
CA ILE A 180 -38.72 13.89 16.78
C ILE A 180 -37.52 12.94 16.84
N THR A 181 -37.00 12.72 18.05
CA THR A 181 -36.01 11.68 18.32
C THR A 181 -36.61 10.63 19.22
N THR A 182 -36.72 9.40 18.72
CA THR A 182 -36.95 8.22 19.54
C THR A 182 -35.63 7.65 20.05
N SER A 183 -35.66 7.14 21.28
CA SER A 183 -34.54 6.43 21.90
C SER A 183 -35.05 5.13 22.52
N LEU A 184 -34.18 4.13 22.57
CA LEU A 184 -34.48 2.85 23.23
C LEU A 184 -33.46 2.63 24.35
N THR A 185 -33.96 2.38 25.55
CA THR A 185 -33.15 2.25 26.77
C THR A 185 -33.30 0.88 27.40
N VAL A 186 -32.29 0.44 28.14
CA VAL A 186 -32.35 -0.80 28.93
C VAL A 186 -33.30 -0.61 30.12
N ALA A 187 -34.40 -1.36 30.15
CA ALA A 187 -35.38 -1.34 31.24
C ALA A 187 -35.04 -2.34 32.35
N SER A 188 -34.59 -3.55 31.99
CA SER A 188 -34.06 -4.53 32.94
C SER A 188 -32.99 -5.40 32.30
N ILE A 189 -32.07 -5.90 33.11
CA ILE A 189 -31.11 -6.93 32.73
C ILE A 189 -31.55 -8.20 33.48
N ASN A 190 -31.80 -9.28 32.73
CA ASN A 190 -32.47 -10.47 33.24
C ASN A 190 -31.48 -11.61 33.56
N VAL A 191 -30.17 -11.34 33.42
CA VAL A 191 -29.08 -12.29 33.60
C VAL A 191 -27.91 -11.69 34.40
N ALA A 192 -27.06 -12.55 34.94
CA ALA A 192 -25.84 -12.17 35.67
C ALA A 192 -24.57 -12.68 34.95
N GLU A 193 -23.41 -12.07 35.24
CA GLU A 193 -22.12 -12.61 34.79
C GLU A 193 -21.85 -14.00 35.38
N ASN A 194 -21.21 -14.86 34.59
CA ASN A 194 -21.00 -16.28 34.83
C ASN A 194 -22.27 -17.16 34.88
N GLN A 195 -23.45 -16.62 34.57
CA GLN A 195 -24.66 -17.41 34.36
C GLN A 195 -24.58 -18.20 33.05
N THR A 196 -25.04 -19.45 33.04
CA THR A 196 -25.29 -20.20 31.80
C THR A 196 -26.70 -19.88 31.29
N VAL A 197 -26.81 -19.58 30.00
CA VAL A 197 -28.07 -19.33 29.28
C VAL A 197 -28.21 -20.29 28.11
N ASN A 198 -29.45 -20.55 27.69
CA ASN A 198 -29.80 -21.31 26.49
C ASN A 198 -30.19 -20.37 25.34
N ALA A 199 -30.19 -20.89 24.11
CA ALA A 199 -30.73 -20.14 22.98
C ALA A 199 -32.23 -19.86 23.19
N GLY A 200 -32.64 -18.60 23.01
CA GLY A 200 -33.99 -18.11 23.28
C GLY A 200 -34.19 -17.45 24.65
N ASP A 201 -33.28 -17.63 25.62
CA ASP A 201 -33.42 -17.01 26.94
C ASP A 201 -33.39 -15.48 26.85
N SER A 202 -34.30 -14.80 27.55
CA SER A 202 -34.38 -13.33 27.58
C SER A 202 -33.25 -12.74 28.42
N LEU A 203 -32.35 -11.99 27.79
CA LEU A 203 -31.16 -11.40 28.41
C LEU A 203 -31.39 -9.97 28.92
N VAL A 204 -32.06 -9.14 28.11
CA VAL A 204 -32.31 -7.71 28.41
C VAL A 204 -33.73 -7.36 28.00
N THR A 205 -34.46 -6.64 28.84
CA THR A 205 -35.75 -6.03 28.49
C THR A 205 -35.53 -4.55 28.18
N LEU A 206 -36.13 -4.07 27.11
CA LEU A 206 -35.99 -2.69 26.62
C LEU A 206 -37.20 -1.85 27.05
N SER A 207 -37.09 -0.52 26.98
CA SER A 207 -38.14 0.41 27.44
C SER A 207 -39.40 0.44 26.59
N ASP A 208 -39.38 -0.15 25.39
CA ASP A 208 -40.57 -0.48 24.60
C ASP A 208 -41.20 -1.84 25.00
N GLY A 209 -40.60 -2.59 25.93
CA GLY A 209 -41.02 -3.94 26.34
C GLY A 209 -40.53 -5.06 25.43
N SER A 210 -39.76 -4.77 24.37
CA SER A 210 -39.09 -5.79 23.57
C SER A 210 -37.98 -6.46 24.38
N THR A 211 -37.73 -7.77 24.16
CA THR A 211 -36.65 -8.50 24.81
C THR A 211 -35.52 -8.84 23.83
N VAL A 212 -34.29 -8.58 24.25
CA VAL A 212 -33.09 -9.20 23.70
C VAL A 212 -33.05 -10.65 24.16
N THR A 213 -33.01 -11.60 23.24
CA THR A 213 -32.82 -13.02 23.53
C THR A 213 -31.42 -13.50 23.15
N ALA A 214 -30.95 -14.55 23.80
CA ALA A 214 -29.71 -15.23 23.45
C ALA A 214 -29.86 -15.96 22.11
N THR A 215 -29.06 -15.59 21.10
CA THR A 215 -29.02 -16.31 19.82
C THR A 215 -28.49 -17.74 19.97
N TYR A 216 -27.59 -17.94 20.94
CA TYR A 216 -26.91 -19.21 21.22
C TYR A 216 -26.78 -19.39 22.74
N GLY A 217 -26.87 -20.63 23.21
CA GLY A 217 -26.60 -20.95 24.61
C GLY A 217 -25.10 -20.94 24.94
N GLY A 218 -24.73 -20.39 26.10
CA GLY A 218 -23.35 -20.18 26.53
C GLY A 218 -23.25 -19.56 27.92
N ILE A 219 -22.05 -19.20 28.35
CA ILE A 219 -21.81 -18.54 29.65
C ILE A 219 -21.74 -17.03 29.43
N ILE A 220 -22.44 -16.23 30.24
CA ILE A 220 -22.37 -14.77 30.20
C ILE A 220 -20.97 -14.32 30.69
N SER A 221 -20.07 -13.96 29.76
CA SER A 221 -18.71 -13.54 30.10
C SER A 221 -18.60 -12.05 30.43
N ASN A 222 -19.49 -11.21 29.88
CA ASN A 222 -19.59 -9.81 30.27
C ASN A 222 -20.96 -9.24 29.91
N ILE A 223 -21.48 -8.36 30.78
CA ILE A 223 -22.62 -7.49 30.50
C ILE A 223 -22.05 -6.07 30.26
N SER A 224 -22.25 -5.55 29.05
CA SER A 224 -21.66 -4.29 28.57
C SER A 224 -22.59 -3.08 28.65
N VAL A 225 -23.74 -3.24 29.31
CA VAL A 225 -24.80 -2.23 29.47
C VAL A 225 -25.31 -2.19 30.92
N ALA A 226 -25.77 -1.02 31.36
CA ALA A 226 -26.48 -0.81 32.63
C ALA A 226 -27.96 -0.49 32.41
N VAL A 227 -28.78 -0.66 33.44
CA VAL A 227 -30.19 -0.22 33.41
C VAL A 227 -30.25 1.31 33.27
N GLY A 228 -31.03 1.79 32.30
CA GLY A 228 -31.11 3.19 31.91
C GLY A 228 -30.25 3.57 30.70
N ASP A 229 -29.28 2.73 30.27
CA ASP A 229 -28.42 3.05 29.13
C ASP A 229 -29.23 3.16 27.83
N THR A 230 -28.93 4.20 27.04
CA THR A 230 -29.46 4.35 25.67
C THR A 230 -28.64 3.49 24.71
N LEU A 231 -29.32 2.59 24.00
CA LEU A 231 -28.68 1.69 23.05
C LEU A 231 -28.26 2.45 21.79
N LYS A 232 -27.01 2.25 21.35
CA LYS A 232 -26.54 2.70 20.04
C LYS A 232 -26.58 1.55 19.02
N SER A 233 -26.59 1.89 17.72
CA SER A 233 -26.63 0.94 16.62
C SER A 233 -25.46 -0.03 16.72
N SER A 234 -25.74 -1.32 16.56
CA SER A 234 -24.74 -2.39 16.61
C SER A 234 -23.92 -2.47 17.90
N GLN A 235 -24.41 -1.92 19.03
CA GLN A 235 -23.76 -2.18 20.33
C GLN A 235 -23.98 -3.63 20.75
N ASN A 236 -22.89 -4.31 21.07
CA ASN A 236 -22.92 -5.58 21.77
C ASN A 236 -23.38 -5.32 23.22
N LEU A 237 -24.56 -5.82 23.61
CA LEU A 237 -25.06 -5.65 24.98
C LEU A 237 -24.43 -6.65 25.95
N ILE A 238 -24.27 -7.90 25.52
CA ILE A 238 -23.92 -9.04 26.36
C ILE A 238 -23.03 -9.99 25.55
N THR A 239 -21.86 -10.30 26.08
CA THR A 239 -20.90 -11.23 25.47
C THR A 239 -21.02 -12.61 26.10
N THR A 240 -21.39 -13.61 25.29
CA THR A 240 -21.30 -15.02 25.68
C THR A 240 -19.92 -15.59 25.37
N SER A 241 -19.44 -16.49 26.24
CA SER A 241 -18.29 -17.35 26.00
C SER A 241 -18.74 -18.82 25.87
N PHE A 242 -17.94 -19.57 25.14
CA PHE A 242 -18.18 -20.97 24.78
C PHE A 242 -16.91 -21.75 25.05
N THR A 243 -17.02 -23.05 25.30
CA THR A 243 -15.85 -23.92 25.46
C THR A 243 -15.60 -24.67 24.16
N VAL A 244 -14.35 -24.77 23.74
CA VAL A 244 -13.95 -25.65 22.64
C VAL A 244 -14.08 -27.10 23.12
N SER A 245 -15.04 -27.85 22.59
CA SER A 245 -15.27 -29.25 22.93
C SER A 245 -14.30 -30.20 22.23
N SER A 246 -13.95 -29.92 20.98
CA SER A 246 -12.90 -30.66 20.27
C SER A 246 -12.13 -29.77 19.29
N VAL A 247 -10.86 -30.09 19.14
CA VAL A 247 -9.97 -29.59 18.08
C VAL A 247 -9.60 -30.80 17.23
N ASN A 248 -10.01 -30.79 15.96
CA ASN A 248 -9.86 -31.96 15.08
C ASN A 248 -8.70 -31.80 14.08
N VAL A 249 -7.86 -30.78 14.27
CA VAL A 249 -6.76 -30.41 13.38
C VAL A 249 -5.50 -30.03 14.15
N ILE A 250 -4.34 -30.19 13.50
CA ILE A 250 -3.05 -29.70 13.97
C ILE A 250 -2.40 -28.76 12.95
N ALA A 251 -1.42 -27.97 13.38
CA ALA A 251 -0.61 -27.15 12.47
C ALA A 251 0.14 -28.03 11.44
N ASN A 252 0.32 -27.49 10.23
CA ASN A 252 0.85 -28.13 9.02
C ASN A 252 0.01 -29.31 8.47
N GLN A 253 -1.22 -29.52 8.95
CA GLN A 253 -2.14 -30.51 8.38
C GLN A 253 -2.88 -29.94 7.16
N PHE A 254 -2.93 -30.71 6.07
CA PHE A 254 -3.86 -30.45 4.96
C PHE A 254 -5.28 -30.87 5.32
N VAL A 255 -6.26 -30.02 5.01
CA VAL A 255 -7.69 -30.27 5.19
C VAL A 255 -8.48 -29.88 3.93
N PRO A 256 -9.44 -30.71 3.49
CA PRO A 256 -10.33 -30.35 2.38
C PRO A 256 -11.40 -29.35 2.83
N ALA A 257 -11.99 -28.64 1.86
CA ALA A 257 -13.15 -27.79 2.09
C ALA A 257 -14.28 -28.53 2.83
N GLY A 258 -14.91 -27.87 3.81
CA GLY A 258 -15.97 -28.44 4.64
C GLY A 258 -15.52 -29.32 5.81
N TYR A 259 -14.23 -29.64 5.94
CA TYR A 259 -13.72 -30.43 7.08
C TYR A 259 -13.92 -29.72 8.42
N THR A 260 -14.47 -30.40 9.43
CA THR A 260 -14.71 -29.81 10.76
C THR A 260 -13.41 -29.57 11.52
N LEU A 261 -13.00 -28.32 11.66
CA LEU A 261 -11.79 -27.89 12.38
C LEU A 261 -12.01 -27.92 13.90
N PHE A 262 -13.11 -27.33 14.36
CA PHE A 262 -13.43 -27.14 15.78
C PHE A 262 -14.89 -27.49 16.06
N THR A 263 -15.15 -28.03 17.25
CA THR A 263 -16.51 -28.22 17.78
C THR A 263 -16.66 -27.44 19.07
N LEU A 264 -17.74 -26.69 19.23
CA LEU A 264 -18.04 -25.87 20.42
C LEU A 264 -19.04 -26.56 21.36
N SER A 265 -19.07 -26.11 22.62
CA SER A 265 -19.93 -26.66 23.68
C SER A 265 -21.43 -26.57 23.44
N ASN A 266 -21.87 -25.72 22.52
CA ASN A 266 -23.25 -25.59 22.06
C ASN A 266 -23.57 -26.50 20.85
N GLY A 267 -22.63 -27.36 20.41
CA GLY A 267 -22.74 -28.21 19.23
C GLY A 267 -22.40 -27.52 17.90
N THR A 268 -22.04 -26.23 17.88
CA THR A 268 -21.62 -25.55 16.65
C THR A 268 -20.29 -26.10 16.15
N THR A 269 -20.25 -26.50 14.88
CA THR A 269 -19.04 -26.93 14.17
C THR A 269 -18.50 -25.82 13.29
N ILE A 270 -17.19 -25.57 13.36
CA ILE A 270 -16.48 -24.61 12.51
C ILE A 270 -15.68 -25.40 11.48
N THR A 271 -15.93 -25.16 10.20
CA THR A 271 -15.39 -25.95 9.08
C THR A 271 -14.35 -25.20 8.24
N ALA A 272 -13.53 -25.95 7.51
CA ALA A 272 -12.58 -25.42 6.55
C ALA A 272 -13.32 -24.70 5.39
N PRO A 273 -12.99 -23.43 5.09
CA PRO A 273 -13.67 -22.65 4.06
C PRO A 273 -13.27 -23.04 2.62
N PHE A 274 -12.11 -23.69 2.46
CA PHE A 274 -11.52 -24.14 1.20
C PHE A 274 -10.48 -25.25 1.49
N ASP A 275 -10.01 -25.94 0.45
CA ASP A 275 -8.88 -26.86 0.51
C ASP A 275 -7.60 -26.10 0.91
N GLY A 276 -6.95 -26.48 2.01
CA GLY A 276 -5.75 -25.76 2.44
C GLY A 276 -4.96 -26.44 3.55
N ILE A 277 -3.87 -25.79 3.95
CA ILE A 277 -3.03 -26.22 5.07
C ILE A 277 -3.31 -25.32 6.27
N VAL A 278 -3.50 -25.92 7.44
CA VAL A 278 -3.62 -25.20 8.72
C VAL A 278 -2.24 -24.68 9.12
N SER A 279 -2.03 -23.37 9.05
CA SER A 279 -0.76 -22.73 9.46
C SER A 279 -0.60 -22.72 10.97
N ALA A 280 -1.67 -22.35 11.68
CA ALA A 280 -1.68 -22.23 13.14
C ALA A 280 -3.01 -22.72 13.73
N VAL A 281 -2.93 -23.26 14.94
CA VAL A 281 -4.07 -23.58 15.81
C VAL A 281 -3.83 -22.84 17.12
N SER A 282 -4.75 -21.95 17.47
CA SER A 282 -4.58 -20.96 18.54
C SER A 282 -5.36 -21.29 19.82
N VAL A 283 -6.05 -22.44 19.84
CA VAL A 283 -6.89 -22.93 20.95
C VAL A 283 -6.76 -24.45 21.14
N ALA A 284 -6.97 -24.91 22.37
CA ALA A 284 -7.05 -26.31 22.75
C ALA A 284 -8.49 -26.71 23.16
N ALA A 285 -8.76 -28.02 23.22
CA ALA A 285 -10.01 -28.50 23.79
C ALA A 285 -10.05 -28.20 25.30
N GLY A 286 -11.16 -27.65 25.78
CA GLY A 286 -11.31 -27.10 27.12
C GLY A 286 -11.12 -25.58 27.21
N ASP A 287 -10.57 -24.93 26.19
CA ASP A 287 -10.39 -23.47 26.20
C ASP A 287 -11.73 -22.74 26.12
N THR A 288 -11.85 -21.68 26.92
CA THR A 288 -13.00 -20.77 26.87
C THR A 288 -12.73 -19.64 25.88
N ILE A 289 -13.52 -19.60 24.81
CA ILE A 289 -13.38 -18.65 23.72
C ILE A 289 -14.48 -17.58 23.74
N LYS A 290 -14.17 -16.39 23.23
CA LYS A 290 -15.11 -15.27 23.06
C LYS A 290 -15.40 -15.02 21.58
N SER A 291 -16.52 -14.35 21.29
CA SER A 291 -16.82 -13.91 19.93
C SER A 291 -15.71 -13.03 19.35
N GLY A 292 -15.32 -13.31 18.10
CA GLY A 292 -14.23 -12.64 17.38
C GLY A 292 -12.83 -13.20 17.64
N GLN A 293 -12.65 -14.06 18.65
CA GLN A 293 -11.34 -14.65 18.97
C GLN A 293 -10.84 -15.55 17.83
N GLU A 294 -9.56 -15.43 17.47
CA GLU A 294 -8.90 -16.36 16.54
C GLU A 294 -8.75 -17.76 17.15
N LEU A 295 -9.13 -18.77 16.37
CA LEU A 295 -9.03 -20.20 16.70
C LEU A 295 -7.90 -20.88 15.91
N GLY A 296 -7.55 -20.33 14.75
CA GLY A 296 -6.45 -20.79 13.91
C GLY A 296 -6.47 -20.10 12.55
N THR A 297 -5.53 -20.44 11.68
CA THR A 297 -5.42 -19.85 10.34
C THR A 297 -5.14 -20.93 9.29
N ILE A 298 -5.86 -20.90 8.17
CA ILE A 298 -5.71 -21.81 7.01
C ILE A 298 -5.28 -21.01 5.77
N PHE A 299 -4.44 -21.61 4.92
CA PHE A 299 -4.01 -21.02 3.65
C PHE A 299 -4.07 -22.02 2.50
N ASP A 300 -4.31 -21.53 1.28
CA ASP A 300 -4.28 -22.33 0.06
C ASP A 300 -2.81 -22.65 -0.32
N SER A 301 -2.52 -23.93 -0.46
CA SER A 301 -1.19 -24.44 -0.81
C SER A 301 -1.02 -24.77 -2.30
N LYS A 302 -2.10 -24.72 -3.09
CA LYS A 302 -2.09 -25.06 -4.53
C LYS A 302 -1.80 -23.82 -5.39
N HIS A 303 -2.43 -22.69 -5.06
CA HIS A 303 -2.30 -21.44 -5.81
C HIS A 303 -1.29 -20.51 -5.13
N LEU A 304 -0.02 -20.64 -5.52
CA LEU A 304 1.08 -19.82 -5.03
C LEU A 304 1.43 -18.72 -6.05
N ILE A 305 1.76 -17.54 -5.53
CA ILE A 305 2.11 -16.36 -6.32
C ILE A 305 3.43 -15.76 -5.83
N ILE A 306 4.08 -14.97 -6.68
CA ILE A 306 5.18 -14.06 -6.30
C ILE A 306 4.75 -12.66 -6.67
N LYS A 307 4.98 -11.70 -5.78
CA LYS A 307 4.86 -10.27 -6.08
C LYS A 307 6.26 -9.70 -6.28
N MET A 308 6.44 -8.96 -7.38
CA MET A 308 7.67 -8.26 -7.74
C MET A 308 7.30 -6.84 -8.15
N ASP A 309 8.15 -5.87 -7.86
CA ASP A 309 7.95 -4.48 -8.31
C ASP A 309 8.67 -4.23 -9.63
N VAL A 310 7.99 -3.58 -10.57
CA VAL A 310 8.49 -3.24 -11.92
C VAL A 310 8.43 -1.73 -12.14
N ASP A 311 9.48 -1.12 -12.71
CA ASP A 311 9.52 0.32 -13.00
C ASP A 311 8.51 0.72 -14.10
N GLU A 312 7.94 1.92 -14.02
CA GLU A 312 6.93 2.39 -14.99
C GLU A 312 7.41 2.36 -16.44
N THR A 313 8.73 2.50 -16.67
CA THR A 313 9.31 2.53 -18.01
C THR A 313 9.28 1.17 -18.71
N ASP A 314 9.40 0.06 -17.97
CA ASP A 314 9.38 -1.30 -18.51
C ASP A 314 7.95 -1.90 -18.55
N LEU A 315 6.94 -1.28 -17.93
CA LEU A 315 5.55 -1.76 -17.97
C LEU A 315 5.00 -1.99 -19.37
N SER A 316 5.39 -1.15 -20.33
CA SER A 316 4.98 -1.27 -21.74
C SER A 316 5.51 -2.51 -22.45
N THR A 317 6.45 -3.23 -21.83
CA THR A 317 7.13 -4.41 -22.40
C THR A 317 6.62 -5.74 -21.83
N ILE A 318 5.72 -5.70 -20.85
CA ILE A 318 5.13 -6.88 -20.20
C ILE A 318 3.61 -6.98 -20.43
N SER A 319 3.05 -8.18 -20.29
CA SER A 319 1.61 -8.40 -20.43
C SER A 319 1.11 -9.58 -19.60
N VAL A 320 -0.14 -9.51 -19.15
CA VAL A 320 -0.82 -10.62 -18.46
C VAL A 320 -0.84 -11.86 -19.35
N GLY A 321 -0.52 -13.03 -18.79
CA GLY A 321 -0.37 -14.31 -19.50
C GLY A 321 1.04 -14.59 -20.02
N GLN A 322 1.98 -13.64 -19.97
CA GLN A 322 3.37 -13.84 -20.38
C GLN A 322 4.07 -14.85 -19.45
N ALA A 323 4.90 -15.72 -20.04
CA ALA A 323 5.68 -16.71 -19.30
C ALA A 323 6.81 -16.06 -18.48
N VAL A 324 7.07 -16.63 -17.31
CA VAL A 324 8.08 -16.17 -16.36
C VAL A 324 8.91 -17.35 -15.87
N ASP A 325 10.24 -17.22 -15.93
CA ASP A 325 11.17 -18.18 -15.36
C ASP A 325 11.44 -17.78 -13.90
N ILE A 326 11.18 -18.68 -12.95
CA ILE A 326 11.28 -18.42 -11.52
C ILE A 326 12.40 -19.27 -10.93
N THR A 327 13.28 -18.66 -10.13
CA THR A 327 14.24 -19.40 -9.28
C THR A 327 13.92 -19.18 -7.82
N LEU A 328 14.11 -20.22 -7.01
CA LEU A 328 13.89 -20.17 -5.56
C LEU A 328 15.22 -20.36 -4.84
N THR A 329 15.54 -19.52 -3.87
CA THR A 329 16.82 -19.58 -3.15
C THR A 329 17.04 -20.92 -2.43
N ALA A 330 15.95 -21.60 -2.05
CA ALA A 330 15.97 -22.93 -1.44
C ALA A 330 16.31 -24.08 -2.43
N TYR A 331 16.25 -23.84 -3.75
CA TYR A 331 16.40 -24.86 -4.79
C TYR A 331 17.42 -24.45 -5.86
N SER A 332 18.70 -24.41 -5.47
CA SER A 332 19.81 -24.08 -6.37
C SER A 332 19.78 -24.91 -7.66
N GLY A 333 19.80 -24.23 -8.82
CA GLY A 333 19.82 -24.87 -10.14
C GLY A 333 18.48 -25.43 -10.63
N LYS A 334 17.37 -25.23 -9.90
CA LYS A 334 16.01 -25.50 -10.41
C LYS A 334 15.33 -24.20 -10.83
N THR A 335 14.78 -24.20 -12.04
CA THR A 335 13.79 -23.22 -12.50
C THR A 335 12.38 -23.79 -12.40
N PHE A 336 11.44 -22.95 -11.97
CA PHE A 336 10.01 -23.19 -11.95
C PHE A 336 9.37 -22.28 -13.01
N GLN A 337 8.34 -22.76 -13.70
CA GLN A 337 7.61 -21.91 -14.65
C GLN A 337 6.44 -21.22 -13.96
N GLY A 338 6.24 -19.95 -14.28
CA GLY A 338 5.07 -19.18 -13.91
C GLY A 338 4.51 -18.36 -15.06
N THR A 339 3.45 -17.62 -14.78
CA THR A 339 2.80 -16.70 -15.72
C THR A 339 2.43 -15.40 -15.02
N ILE A 340 2.51 -14.26 -15.72
CA ILE A 340 2.02 -12.97 -15.18
C ILE A 340 0.50 -13.07 -15.03
N ALA A 341 0.02 -13.12 -13.77
CA ALA A 341 -1.40 -13.22 -13.45
C ALA A 341 -2.08 -11.84 -13.39
N ALA A 342 -1.36 -10.83 -12.90
CA ALA A 342 -1.86 -9.46 -12.82
C ALA A 342 -0.71 -8.44 -12.86
N ILE A 343 -1.00 -7.25 -13.39
CA ILE A 343 -0.17 -6.05 -13.29
C ILE A 343 -1.00 -5.03 -12.51
N GLY A 344 -0.44 -4.45 -11.45
CA GLY A 344 -1.15 -3.51 -10.58
C GLY A 344 -1.60 -2.26 -11.33
N ALA A 345 -2.87 -1.87 -11.17
CA ALA A 345 -3.40 -0.63 -11.74
C ALA A 345 -2.94 0.64 -10.97
N GLN A 346 -2.38 0.46 -9.77
CA GLN A 346 -1.84 1.52 -8.93
C GLN A 346 -0.39 1.18 -8.57
N GLY A 347 0.52 2.09 -8.90
CA GLY A 347 1.92 2.01 -8.50
C GLY A 347 2.22 2.78 -7.21
N SER A 348 3.45 2.64 -6.73
CA SER A 348 4.03 3.42 -5.64
C SER A 348 5.10 4.35 -6.21
N TYR A 349 5.03 5.64 -5.85
CA TYR A 349 6.06 6.62 -6.21
C TYR A 349 6.94 6.91 -5.00
N SER A 350 8.24 6.69 -5.12
CA SER A 350 9.22 6.91 -4.05
C SER A 350 10.56 7.35 -4.60
N ASN A 351 11.18 8.35 -3.97
CA ASN A 351 12.53 8.85 -4.31
C ASN A 351 12.74 9.25 -5.79
N GLY A 352 11.66 9.55 -6.54
CA GLY A 352 11.75 9.92 -7.96
C GLY A 352 11.56 8.79 -8.97
N SER A 353 11.26 7.57 -8.52
CA SER A 353 10.87 6.43 -9.38
C SER A 353 9.46 5.96 -9.03
N SER A 354 8.72 5.54 -10.05
CA SER A 354 7.42 4.87 -9.93
C SER A 354 7.62 3.38 -10.14
N THR A 355 7.20 2.55 -9.19
CA THR A 355 7.13 1.10 -9.36
C THR A 355 5.69 0.60 -9.30
N PHE A 356 5.41 -0.50 -9.98
CA PHE A 356 4.09 -1.12 -10.05
C PHE A 356 4.20 -2.61 -9.68
N PRO A 357 3.33 -3.12 -8.80
CA PRO A 357 3.39 -4.50 -8.37
C PRO A 357 2.88 -5.43 -9.47
N VAL A 358 3.72 -6.37 -9.89
CA VAL A 358 3.38 -7.45 -10.83
C VAL A 358 3.23 -8.74 -10.02
N THR A 359 2.13 -9.45 -10.25
CA THR A 359 1.84 -10.74 -9.62
C THR A 359 2.05 -11.86 -10.61
N VAL A 360 2.97 -12.76 -10.31
CA VAL A 360 3.28 -13.96 -11.09
C VAL A 360 2.68 -15.17 -10.39
N SER A 361 1.85 -15.96 -11.08
CA SER A 361 1.38 -17.26 -10.57
C SER A 361 2.40 -18.34 -10.90
N LEU A 362 2.67 -19.24 -9.95
CA LEU A 362 3.43 -20.47 -10.23
C LEU A 362 2.53 -21.48 -10.93
N ASN A 363 3.07 -22.20 -11.93
CA ASN A 363 2.36 -23.26 -12.63
C ASN A 363 2.54 -24.62 -11.94
N ASP A 364 3.71 -24.85 -11.31
CA ASP A 364 3.99 -26.00 -10.45
C ASP A 364 4.37 -25.51 -9.06
N THR A 365 3.65 -26.00 -8.05
CA THR A 365 3.84 -25.67 -6.63
C THR A 365 4.36 -26.85 -5.82
N THR A 366 4.73 -27.95 -6.49
CA THR A 366 5.35 -29.13 -5.87
C THR A 366 6.63 -28.74 -5.12
N ASP A 367 6.74 -29.19 -3.87
CA ASP A 367 7.78 -28.84 -2.88
C ASP A 367 7.88 -27.35 -2.45
N VAL A 368 7.34 -26.41 -3.22
CA VAL A 368 7.34 -24.96 -2.93
C VAL A 368 6.54 -24.65 -1.66
N LYS A 369 7.01 -23.67 -0.88
CA LYS A 369 6.36 -23.24 0.38
C LYS A 369 6.21 -21.73 0.42
N VAL A 370 5.10 -21.27 0.99
CA VAL A 370 4.87 -19.86 1.32
C VAL A 370 6.00 -19.36 2.22
N GLY A 371 6.47 -18.13 1.95
CA GLY A 371 7.59 -17.50 2.64
C GLY A 371 8.98 -17.79 2.06
N MET A 372 9.11 -18.66 1.05
CA MET A 372 10.38 -18.84 0.33
C MET A 372 10.76 -17.59 -0.46
N SER A 373 12.04 -17.21 -0.44
CA SER A 373 12.59 -16.18 -1.33
C SER A 373 12.62 -16.66 -2.79
N ALA A 374 12.19 -15.79 -3.70
CA ALA A 374 12.08 -16.06 -5.12
C ALA A 374 12.65 -14.90 -5.95
N GLU A 375 13.17 -15.24 -7.13
CA GLU A 375 13.54 -14.29 -8.18
C GLU A 375 12.80 -14.70 -9.46
N ALA A 376 12.10 -13.74 -10.06
CA ALA A 376 11.31 -13.91 -11.28
C ALA A 376 12.00 -13.18 -12.44
N SER A 377 12.12 -13.87 -13.57
CA SER A 377 12.73 -13.36 -14.80
C SER A 377 11.74 -13.44 -15.96
N ILE A 378 11.45 -12.28 -16.56
CA ILE A 378 10.50 -12.11 -17.64
C ILE A 378 11.27 -11.77 -18.91
N LYS A 379 11.16 -12.59 -19.96
CA LYS A 379 11.75 -12.28 -21.27
C LYS A 379 10.91 -11.23 -21.98
N ILE A 380 11.43 -10.02 -22.15
CA ILE A 380 10.69 -8.86 -22.69
C ILE A 380 11.06 -8.51 -24.13
N ALA A 381 12.24 -8.90 -24.61
CA ALA A 381 12.60 -8.79 -26.02
C ALA A 381 13.70 -9.79 -26.38
N SER A 382 13.72 -10.26 -27.63
CA SER A 382 14.80 -11.07 -28.18
C SER A 382 15.04 -10.77 -29.67
N VAL A 383 16.30 -10.82 -30.09
CA VAL A 383 16.72 -10.73 -31.50
C VAL A 383 17.78 -11.78 -31.76
N THR A 384 17.53 -12.66 -32.73
CA THR A 384 18.47 -13.70 -33.18
C THR A 384 19.43 -13.17 -34.23
N ASP A 385 20.67 -13.65 -34.23
CA ASP A 385 21.73 -13.27 -35.20
C ASP A 385 21.96 -11.75 -35.32
N ALA A 386 21.70 -11.01 -34.24
CA ALA A 386 21.87 -9.56 -34.16
C ALA A 386 23.35 -9.18 -34.25
N LEU A 387 23.68 -8.26 -35.16
CA LEU A 387 25.00 -7.63 -35.19
C LEU A 387 25.18 -6.83 -33.89
N SER A 388 26.19 -7.13 -33.08
CA SER A 388 26.27 -6.62 -31.71
C SER A 388 27.66 -6.11 -31.32
N ILE A 389 27.67 -5.09 -30.45
CA ILE A 389 28.86 -4.56 -29.78
C ILE A 389 28.59 -4.34 -28.28
N PRO A 390 29.63 -4.33 -27.42
CA PRO A 390 29.47 -3.98 -26.01
C PRO A 390 28.85 -2.59 -25.85
N VAL A 391 27.94 -2.42 -24.88
CA VAL A 391 27.23 -1.15 -24.64
C VAL A 391 28.19 0.02 -24.39
N GLU A 392 29.35 -0.25 -23.78
CA GLU A 392 30.42 0.73 -23.50
C GLU A 392 31.09 1.31 -24.76
N ALA A 393 30.95 0.67 -25.93
CA ALA A 393 31.48 1.16 -27.20
C ALA A 393 30.60 2.27 -27.82
N VAL A 394 29.33 2.37 -27.41
CA VAL A 394 28.38 3.35 -27.93
C VAL A 394 28.50 4.65 -27.13
N LYS A 395 28.85 5.75 -27.81
CA LYS A 395 28.87 7.10 -27.24
C LYS A 395 27.73 7.93 -27.83
N GLN A 396 27.29 8.95 -27.10
CA GLN A 396 26.36 9.95 -27.62
C GLN A 396 27.13 11.24 -27.95
N SER A 397 26.93 11.78 -29.15
CA SER A 397 27.55 13.01 -29.62
C SER A 397 26.54 13.82 -30.42
N ASN A 398 26.30 15.08 -30.04
CA ASN A 398 25.30 15.96 -30.65
C ASN A 398 23.91 15.31 -30.80
N GLY A 399 23.49 14.54 -29.78
CA GLY A 399 22.22 13.80 -29.76
C GLY A 399 22.22 12.45 -30.50
N LYS A 400 23.16 12.23 -31.43
CA LYS A 400 23.31 11.01 -32.23
C LYS A 400 24.13 9.94 -31.49
N LYS A 401 23.86 8.66 -31.78
CA LYS A 401 24.69 7.54 -31.30
C LYS A 401 25.85 7.31 -32.26
N VAL A 402 27.06 7.27 -31.72
CA VAL A 402 28.31 7.15 -32.48
C VAL A 402 29.25 6.14 -31.84
N VAL A 403 30.03 5.45 -32.68
CA VAL A 403 31.01 4.44 -32.29
C VAL A 403 32.37 4.83 -32.89
N MET A 404 33.45 4.60 -32.15
CA MET A 404 34.80 4.79 -32.68
C MET A 404 35.29 3.48 -33.29
N VAL A 405 35.51 3.45 -34.60
CA VAL A 405 36.04 2.29 -35.34
C VAL A 405 37.53 2.50 -35.58
N ALA A 406 38.34 1.46 -35.38
CA ALA A 406 39.76 1.46 -35.72
C ALA A 406 39.96 1.00 -37.18
N SER A 407 40.61 1.83 -37.98
CA SER A 407 41.06 1.48 -39.34
C SER A 407 42.33 0.63 -39.30
N SER A 408 42.60 -0.10 -40.39
CA SER A 408 43.84 -0.85 -40.65
C SER A 408 45.11 -0.03 -40.39
N ASP A 409 45.04 1.27 -40.63
CA ASP A 409 46.17 2.19 -40.63
C ASP A 409 46.45 2.78 -39.23
N GLY A 410 45.81 2.24 -38.18
CA GLY A 410 45.95 2.70 -36.79
C GLY A 410 45.20 3.99 -36.46
N THR A 411 44.48 4.58 -37.42
CA THR A 411 43.63 5.76 -37.22
C THR A 411 42.24 5.36 -36.72
N THR A 412 41.58 6.26 -35.99
CA THR A 412 40.19 6.05 -35.52
C THR A 412 39.21 6.93 -36.29
N LYS A 413 38.06 6.35 -36.65
CA LYS A 413 36.95 7.04 -37.32
C LYS A 413 35.71 6.98 -36.44
N THR A 414 35.11 8.13 -36.18
CA THR A 414 33.77 8.20 -35.58
C THR A 414 32.73 7.86 -36.65
N VAL A 415 31.93 6.83 -36.39
CA VAL A 415 30.86 6.34 -37.26
C VAL A 415 29.53 6.52 -36.54
N GLU A 416 28.55 7.12 -37.20
CA GLU A 416 27.17 7.18 -36.70
C GLU A 416 26.49 5.82 -36.92
N VAL A 417 25.76 5.34 -35.91
CA VAL A 417 25.13 4.01 -35.93
C VAL A 417 23.67 4.10 -35.52
N GLU A 418 22.82 3.30 -36.17
CA GLU A 418 21.45 3.05 -35.70
C GLU A 418 21.45 1.81 -34.82
N THR A 419 20.91 1.93 -33.62
CA THR A 419 20.87 0.84 -32.63
C THR A 419 19.48 0.22 -32.51
N GLY A 420 19.42 -1.08 -32.29
CA GLY A 420 18.20 -1.80 -31.94
C GLY A 420 18.09 -2.11 -30.45
N LEU A 421 17.81 -3.37 -30.13
CA LEU A 421 17.71 -3.90 -28.78
C LEU A 421 19.00 -3.62 -27.99
N THR A 422 18.84 -3.09 -26.78
CA THR A 422 19.92 -2.91 -25.80
C THR A 422 19.68 -3.88 -24.64
N THR A 423 20.70 -4.65 -24.30
CA THR A 423 20.81 -5.45 -23.08
C THR A 423 21.82 -4.79 -22.14
N ASP A 424 21.98 -5.30 -20.92
CA ASP A 424 22.90 -4.73 -19.92
C ASP A 424 24.38 -4.76 -20.35
N THR A 425 24.72 -5.59 -21.34
CA THR A 425 26.10 -5.80 -21.80
C THR A 425 26.31 -5.48 -23.28
N TYR A 426 25.31 -5.65 -24.14
CA TYR A 426 25.43 -5.54 -25.59
C TYR A 426 24.31 -4.69 -26.22
N VAL A 427 24.62 -4.05 -27.34
CA VAL A 427 23.69 -3.27 -28.16
C VAL A 427 23.64 -3.84 -29.57
N GLU A 428 22.44 -4.09 -30.09
CA GLU A 428 22.18 -4.40 -31.50
C GLU A 428 22.51 -3.19 -32.37
N ILE A 429 23.21 -3.42 -33.48
CA ILE A 429 23.51 -2.45 -34.53
C ILE A 429 22.69 -2.80 -35.77
N LYS A 430 21.78 -1.90 -36.15
CA LYS A 430 20.92 -2.03 -37.34
C LYS A 430 21.57 -1.47 -38.60
N SER A 431 22.36 -0.41 -38.45
CA SER A 431 23.13 0.17 -39.57
C SER A 431 24.38 0.90 -39.07
N GLY A 432 25.35 1.10 -39.97
CA GLY A 432 26.58 1.86 -39.73
C GLY A 432 27.86 1.02 -39.57
N LEU A 433 27.76 -0.25 -39.18
CA LEU A 433 28.91 -1.17 -39.01
C LEU A 433 28.70 -2.48 -39.76
N ALA A 434 29.80 -3.18 -40.07
CA ALA A 434 29.84 -4.51 -40.65
C ALA A 434 30.36 -5.55 -39.64
N GLU A 435 30.11 -6.83 -39.91
CA GLU A 435 30.67 -7.94 -39.11
C GLU A 435 32.19 -8.00 -39.27
N GLY A 436 32.91 -8.11 -38.15
CA GLY A 436 34.37 -8.07 -38.10
C GLY A 436 34.99 -6.68 -37.94
N ASP A 437 34.22 -5.59 -38.00
CA ASP A 437 34.72 -4.24 -37.68
C ASP A 437 35.25 -4.18 -36.23
N SER A 438 36.31 -3.40 -36.01
CA SER A 438 36.95 -3.26 -34.69
C SER A 438 36.56 -1.94 -34.03
N VAL A 439 35.71 -1.99 -33.00
CA VAL A 439 35.22 -0.82 -32.26
C VAL A 439 36.04 -0.58 -30.99
N GLN A 440 36.23 0.69 -30.61
CA GLN A 440 37.05 1.09 -29.47
C GLN A 440 36.23 1.51 -28.26
N ILE A 441 36.43 0.79 -27.15
CA ILE A 441 35.90 1.11 -25.83
C ILE A 441 36.95 1.93 -25.09
N ALA A 442 36.56 3.09 -24.55
CA ALA A 442 37.46 3.92 -23.75
C ALA A 442 37.55 3.35 -22.32
N GLN A 443 38.70 2.81 -21.93
CA GLN A 443 38.91 2.51 -20.52
C GLN A 443 38.95 3.83 -19.75
N ARG A 444 38.09 3.97 -18.74
CA ARG A 444 38.35 4.93 -17.67
C ARG A 444 39.56 4.39 -16.91
N SER A 445 40.72 5.01 -17.08
CA SER A 445 41.82 4.87 -16.16
C SER A 445 41.34 5.32 -14.78
N SER A 446 41.06 4.34 -13.91
CA SER A 446 40.76 4.58 -12.50
C SER A 446 42.02 5.15 -11.87
N SER A 447 42.12 6.48 -11.85
CA SER A 447 43.20 7.20 -11.19
C SER A 447 43.07 6.97 -9.69
N SER A 448 43.65 5.87 -9.21
CA SER A 448 43.71 5.51 -7.80
C SER A 448 44.52 6.58 -7.10
N ASN A 449 43.81 7.58 -6.56
CA ASN A 449 44.40 8.70 -5.86
C ASN A 449 44.78 8.22 -4.46
N ASN A 450 45.81 7.38 -4.43
CA ASN A 450 46.36 6.76 -3.25
C ASN A 450 47.10 7.86 -2.46
N ASN A 451 46.33 8.67 -1.72
CA ASN A 451 46.86 9.66 -0.79
C ASN A 451 47.40 8.94 0.46
N SER A 452 48.37 8.06 0.21
CA SER A 452 49.29 7.49 1.18
C SER A 452 50.09 8.65 1.77
N SER A 453 49.51 9.26 2.79
CA SER A 453 50.16 10.27 3.59
C SER A 453 51.27 9.58 4.37
N GLY A 454 52.47 9.55 3.77
CA GLY A 454 53.65 8.92 4.32
C GLY A 454 54.05 9.56 5.64
N PHE A 455 53.59 8.98 6.75
CA PHE A 455 54.08 9.33 8.08
C PHE A 455 55.49 8.75 8.22
N GLY A 456 56.49 9.64 8.20
CA GLY A 456 57.89 9.27 8.32
C GLY A 456 58.19 8.60 9.66
N ALA A 457 59.02 7.56 9.63
CA ALA A 457 59.47 6.88 10.83
C ALA A 457 60.35 7.80 11.70
N MET A 458 59.95 7.98 12.96
CA MET A 458 60.82 8.48 14.02
C MET A 458 60.88 7.40 15.09
N GLY A 459 62.02 6.74 15.23
CA GLY A 459 62.20 5.61 16.15
C GLY A 459 62.12 6.05 17.62
N GLY A 460 61.47 5.24 18.45
CA GLY A 460 61.33 5.48 19.89
C GLY A 460 60.84 4.23 20.60
N THR A 461 61.75 3.55 21.27
CA THR A 461 61.51 2.38 22.13
C THR A 461 60.44 2.63 23.18
N MET A 462 59.53 1.68 23.42
CA MET A 462 59.11 1.31 24.80
C MET A 462 58.44 -0.08 24.85
N PRO A 463 58.62 -0.84 25.95
CA PRO A 463 58.05 -2.18 26.13
C PRO A 463 56.62 -2.14 26.70
N GLY A 464 55.96 -3.31 26.71
CA GLY A 464 54.53 -3.44 27.04
C GLY A 464 54.17 -3.32 28.53
N GLY A 465 52.86 -3.31 28.80
CA GLY A 465 52.29 -3.24 30.14
C GLY A 465 50.79 -2.96 30.16
N MET A 466 49.99 -4.02 30.12
CA MET A 466 48.59 -4.03 30.56
C MET A 466 48.58 -4.35 32.08
N PRO A 467 47.52 -4.14 32.90
CA PRO A 467 46.20 -3.50 32.68
C PRO A 467 45.85 -2.42 33.74
N THR A 468 44.61 -1.89 33.72
CA THR A 468 43.62 -2.00 34.84
C THR A 468 42.74 -0.74 35.03
N GLY A 469 41.42 -0.95 35.00
CA GLY A 469 40.49 -0.45 36.04
C GLY A 469 40.06 1.02 36.10
N ASN A 470 38.86 1.27 35.58
CA ASN A 470 37.69 1.82 36.32
C ASN A 470 37.68 3.30 36.82
N ARG A 471 36.45 3.83 36.99
CA ARG A 471 36.03 5.11 37.64
C ARG A 471 36.20 6.39 36.79
N GLN A 472 35.11 7.02 36.33
CA GLN A 472 34.13 7.92 37.01
C GLN A 472 34.52 9.42 37.01
N ASN A 473 33.79 10.21 36.21
CA ASN A 473 33.17 11.50 36.55
C ASN A 473 32.15 11.80 35.43
N SER A 474 30.88 12.13 35.67
CA SER A 474 30.32 13.41 36.19
C SER A 474 30.69 14.62 35.30
N GLN A 475 29.78 15.55 34.97
CA GLN A 475 28.77 16.16 35.85
C GLN A 475 27.64 16.91 35.09
N SER A 476 26.44 17.01 35.72
CA SER A 476 25.37 18.05 35.55
C SER A 476 24.70 18.26 34.16
N SER A 477 23.42 18.69 34.03
CA SER A 477 22.48 19.37 34.97
C SER A 477 21.05 18.77 34.91
N THR A 478 20.30 18.60 36.02
CA THR A 478 19.42 19.60 36.74
C THR A 478 18.32 20.19 35.83
N GLN A 479 17.01 20.22 36.14
CA GLN A 479 16.21 20.24 37.39
C GLN A 479 15.08 19.17 37.38
N LYS A 480 14.65 18.56 38.52
CA LYS A 480 13.80 19.08 39.63
C LYS A 480 12.41 19.56 39.12
N SER A 481 11.27 19.18 39.71
CA SER A 481 11.01 18.65 41.07
C SER A 481 9.63 17.96 41.24
N SER A 482 9.56 16.97 42.16
CA SER A 482 8.56 16.80 43.25
C SER A 482 7.05 16.76 42.91
N SER A 483 6.19 15.88 43.45
CA SER A 483 6.22 14.88 44.53
C SER A 483 5.06 13.88 44.29
N GLY A 484 5.02 12.64 44.79
CA GLY A 484 5.91 11.97 45.74
C GLY A 484 5.18 11.51 47.01
N GLN A 485 4.54 10.32 46.97
CA GLN A 485 4.44 9.45 48.16
C GLN A 485 4.08 8.00 47.79
N THR A 486 4.72 7.06 48.50
CA THR A 486 4.45 5.61 48.42
C THR A 486 4.47 5.03 49.84
N LYS A 487 3.92 3.81 49.99
CA LYS A 487 3.97 2.93 51.18
C LYS A 487 2.99 3.31 52.31
N ARG A 488 2.37 2.36 53.03
CA ARG A 488 2.46 0.87 53.01
C ARG A 488 1.13 0.30 53.59
N PRO A 489 0.89 -1.04 53.59
CA PRO A 489 -0.41 -1.62 53.94
C PRO A 489 -0.61 -1.80 55.44
N SER A 490 -1.89 -1.97 55.78
CA SER A 490 -2.43 -2.67 56.96
C SER A 490 -3.61 -3.51 56.49
#